data_AF-A0A9N9EDE6-F1
#
_entry.id   AF-A0A9N9EDE6-F1
#
_cell.length_a   1.000
_cell.length_b   1.000
_cell.length_c   1.000
_cell.angle_alpha   90.00
_cell.angle_beta   90.00
_cell.angle_gamma   90.00
#
_symmetry.space_group_name_H-M   'P 1'
#
loop_
_entity.id
_entity.type
_entity.pdbx_description
1 polymer ?
#
loop_
_entity_poly.entity_id
_entity_poly.type
_entity_poly.pdbx_seq_one_letter_code
_entity_poly.pdbx_strand_id
1 'polypeptide(L)' 'WNIIRFLEECTLQQVDQKIGLYLTSLEAIVKVFEGKRRKRAQQLLDRYRKATFKASHESSVGVQANFKFA' A
#
# COMPACT_ATOMS: atom_id res chain seq x y z
N TRP A 1 14.64 -7.52 2.75
CA TRP A 1 13.51 -6.94 3.48
C TRP A 1 12.24 -7.49 2.86
N ASN A 2 11.52 -8.27 3.64
CA ASN A 2 10.26 -8.90 3.25
C ASN A 2 9.17 -8.18 4.04
N ILE A 3 8.12 -7.73 3.37
CA ILE A 3 6.98 -7.06 3.97
C ILE A 3 6.37 -7.88 5.12
N ILE A 4 6.39 -9.21 5.01
CA ILE A 4 5.84 -10.11 6.02
C ILE A 4 6.57 -9.93 7.35
N ARG A 5 7.91 -9.94 7.34
CA ARG A 5 8.70 -9.70 8.57
C ARG A 5 8.50 -8.30 9.14
N PHE A 6 8.39 -7.29 8.28
CA PHE A 6 8.08 -5.93 8.74
C PHE A 6 6.72 -5.87 9.42
N LEU A 7 5.70 -6.53 8.87
CA LEU A 7 4.35 -6.54 9.44
C LEU A 7 4.26 -7.37 10.73
N GLU A 8 5.05 -8.45 10.84
CA GLU A 8 5.17 -9.27 12.05
C GLU A 8 5.86 -8.50 13.19
N GLU A 9 6.91 -7.74 12.89
CA GLU A 9 7.64 -6.92 13.86
C GLU A 9 6.92 -5.59 14.18
N CYS A 10 5.97 -5.17 13.34
CA CYS A 10 5.25 -3.91 13.53
C CYS A 10 4.18 -4.05 14.62
N THR A 11 4.40 -3.36 15.74
CA THR A 11 3.51 -3.34 16.91
C THR A 11 2.27 -2.48 16.74
N LEU A 12 2.13 -1.75 15.62
CA LEU A 12 0.95 -0.93 15.34
C LEU A 12 -0.30 -1.80 15.21
N GLN A 13 -1.38 -1.40 15.88
CA GLN A 13 -2.61 -2.20 15.91
C GLN A 13 -3.45 -2.02 14.63
N GLN A 14 -3.44 -0.82 14.05
CA GLN A 14 -4.23 -0.52 12.86
C GLN A 14 -3.48 -0.87 11.57
N VAL A 15 -4.15 -1.61 10.68
CA VAL A 15 -3.59 -2.08 9.40
C VAL A 15 -3.19 -0.91 8.51
N ASP A 16 -3.99 0.16 8.46
CA ASP A 16 -3.69 1.33 7.63
C ASP A 16 -2.41 2.04 8.08
N GLN A 17 -2.19 2.15 9.40
CA GLN A 17 -0.97 2.73 9.96
C GLN A 17 0.26 1.87 9.65
N LYS A 18 0.13 0.54 9.70
CA LYS A 18 1.18 -0.42 9.32
C LYS A 18 1.57 -0.25 7.85
N ILE A 19 0.59 -0.13 6.97
CA ILE A 19 0.81 0.08 5.53
C ILE A 19 1.48 1.44 5.30
N GLY A 20 1.02 2.50 5.96
CA GLY A 20 1.63 3.83 5.90
C GLY A 20 3.12 3.80 6.28
N LEU A 21 3.45 3.22 7.45
CA LEU A 21 4.83 3.12 7.92
C LEU A 21 5.71 2.27 6.98
N TYR A 22 5.16 1.20 6.43
CA TYR A 22 5.86 0.37 5.46
C TYR A 22 6.21 1.16 4.19
N LEU A 23 5.25 1.91 3.63
CA LEU A 23 5.47 2.73 2.44
C LEU A 23 6.50 3.82 2.70
N THR A 24 6.43 4.53 3.84
CA THR A 24 7.42 5.53 4.23
C THR A 24 8.83 4.92 4.33
N SER A 25 8.93 3.71 4.87
CA SER A 25 10.21 3.00 4.97
C SER A 25 10.77 2.64 3.59
N LEU A 26 9.92 2.22 2.65
CA LEU A 26 10.34 1.98 1.27
C LEU A 26 10.81 3.26 0.58
N GLU A 27 10.13 4.39 0.79
CA GLU A 27 10.54 5.68 0.24
C GLU A 27 11.89 6.14 0.79
N ALA A 28 12.13 5.97 2.10
CA ALA A 28 13.42 6.23 2.70
C ALA A 28 14.52 5.35 2.07
N ILE A 29 14.23 4.06 1.84
CA ILE A 29 15.19 3.16 1.19
C ILE A 29 15.50 3.60 -0.23
N VAL A 30 14.51 4.04 -1.00
CA VAL A 30 14.71 4.52 -2.37
C VAL A 30 15.58 5.78 -2.40
N LYS A 31 15.44 6.66 -1.40
CA LYS A 31 16.20 7.91 -1.30
C LYS A 31 17.64 7.70 -0.83
N VAL A 32 17.86 6.79 0.13
CA VAL A 32 19.15 6.65 0.83
C VAL A 32 20.03 5.56 0.23
N PHE A 33 19.46 4.46 -0.24
CA PHE A 33 20.24 3.31 -0.72
C PHE A 33 20.36 3.30 -2.24
N GLU A 34 21.37 2.62 -2.74
CA GLU A 34 21.60 2.40 -4.18
C GLU A 34 21.51 0.91 -4.57
N GLY A 35 21.66 0.65 -5.87
CA GLY A 35 21.78 -0.70 -6.42
C GLY A 35 20.54 -1.57 -6.23
N LYS A 36 20.75 -2.86 -5.94
CA LYS A 36 19.68 -3.87 -5.88
C LYS A 36 18.61 -3.55 -4.81
N ARG A 37 19.01 -2.91 -3.71
CA ARG A 37 18.11 -2.56 -2.61
C ARG A 37 17.14 -1.44 -3.02
N ARG A 38 17.66 -0.38 -3.64
CA ARG A 38 16.85 0.70 -4.23
C ARG A 38 15.86 0.18 -5.26
N LYS A 39 16.35 -0.62 -6.21
CA LYS A 39 15.52 -1.17 -7.30
C LYS A 39 14.36 -2.00 -6.76
N ARG A 40 14.60 -2.86 -5.74
CA ARG A 40 13.53 -3.64 -5.10
C ARG A 40 12.52 -2.76 -4.37
N ALA A 41 12.97 -1.75 -3.62
CA ALA A 41 12.08 -0.85 -2.91
C ALA A 41 11.20 -0.05 -3.88
N GLN A 42 11.78 0.44 -4.99
CA GLN A 42 11.03 1.12 -6.05
C GLN A 42 9.96 0.22 -6.67
N GLN A 43 10.32 -1.02 -7.04
CA GLN A 43 9.37 -1.99 -7.60
C GLN A 43 8.19 -2.28 -6.66
N LEU A 44 8.43 -2.31 -5.34
CA LEU A 44 7.38 -2.52 -4.35
C LEU A 44 6.46 -1.30 -4.25
N LEU A 45 7.01 -0.08 -4.23
CA LEU A 45 6.22 1.16 -4.25
C LEU A 45 5.35 1.25 -5.50
N ASP A 46 5.90 0.95 -6.66
CA ASP A 46 5.17 1.02 -7.93
C ASP A 46 3.99 0.03 -7.95
N ARG A 47 4.19 -1.18 -7.41
CA ARG A 47 3.12 -2.18 -7.26
C ARG A 47 2.01 -1.70 -6.33
N TYR A 48 2.37 -1.12 -5.19
CA TYR A 48 1.40 -0.58 -4.23
C TYR A 48 0.60 0.57 -4.84
N ARG A 49 1.26 1.54 -5.47
CA ARG A 49 0.60 2.67 -6.14
C ARG A 49 -0.34 2.21 -7.25
N LYS A 50 0.07 1.20 -8.04
CA LYS A 50 -0.79 0.59 -9.06
C LYS A 50 -2.01 -0.11 -8.47
N ALA A 51 -1.86 -0.77 -7.32
CA ALA A 51 -2.99 -1.39 -6.62
C ALA A 51 -3.97 -0.33 -6.07
N THR A 52 -3.48 0.75 -5.48
CA THR A 52 -4.30 1.88 -5.01
C THR A 52 -5.06 2.56 -6.16
N PHE A 53 -4.40 2.73 -7.31
CA PHE A 53 -5.04 3.28 -8.51
C PHE A 53 -6.19 2.40 -9.00
N LYS A 54 -6.02 1.06 -9.00
CA LYS A 54 -7.08 0.12 -9.37
C LYS A 54 -8.26 0.15 -8.40
N ALA A 55 -8.00 0.14 -7.09
CA ALA A 55 -9.04 0.20 -6.06
C ALA A 55 -9.90 1.48 -6.15
N SER A 56 -9.31 2.59 -6.59
CA SER A 56 -10.03 3.86 -6.76
C SER A 56 -10.94 3.87 -8.00
N HIS A 57 -10.61 3.10 -9.04
CA HIS A 57 -11.34 3.10 -10.31
C HIS A 57 -12.52 2.11 -10.33
N GLU A 58 -12.51 1.11 -9.45
CA GLU A 58 -13.62 0.16 -9.26
C GLU A 58 -14.77 0.74 -8.43
N SER A 59 -14.57 1.86 -7.71
CA SER A 59 -15.67 2.51 -6.96
C SER A 59 -16.67 3.28 -7.83
N SER A 60 -16.37 3.49 -9.13
CA SER A 60 -17.24 4.23 -10.05
C SER A 60 -18.20 3.36 -10.86
N VAL A 61 -18.23 2.03 -10.69
CA VAL A 61 -19.19 1.17 -11.39
C VAL A 61 -20.00 0.36 -10.39
N GLY A 62 -21.02 0.99 -9.82
CA GLY A 62 -22.20 0.28 -9.31
C GLY A 62 -22.43 0.35 -7.81
N VAL A 63 -23.05 1.44 -7.33
CA VAL A 63 -24.12 1.35 -6.32
C VAL A 63 -25.16 2.43 -6.64
N GLN A 64 -26.12 2.11 -7.49
CA GLN A 64 -27.45 2.72 -7.44
C GLN A 64 -28.42 1.65 -6.91
N ALA A 65 -28.28 1.31 -5.63
CA ALA A 65 -29.25 0.51 -4.93
C ALA A 65 -30.41 1.41 -4.52
N ASN A 66 -31.49 1.31 -5.30
CA ASN A 66 -32.75 1.99 -5.10
C ASN A 66 -33.45 1.40 -3.85
N PHE A 67 -33.22 1.95 -2.67
CA PHE A 67 -34.01 1.61 -1.48
C PHE A 67 -35.34 2.37 -1.53
N LYS A 68 -36.38 1.70 -2.06
CA LYS A 68 -37.78 2.05 -1.80
C LYS A 68 -38.10 1.62 -0.36
N PHE A 69 -38.42 2.58 0.49
CA PHE A 69 -39.13 2.31 1.74
C PHE A 69 -40.64 2.30 1.43
N ALA A 70 -41.31 1.29 1.98
CA ALA A 70 -42.75 1.06 1.90
C ALA A 70 -43.54 2.12 2.67
#